data_AF-A9IZY5-F1
#
_entry.id   AF-A9IZY5-F1
#
_cell.length_a   1.000
_cell.length_b   1.000
_cell.length_c   1.000
_cell.angle_alpha   90.00
_cell.angle_beta   90.00
_cell.angle_gamma   90.00
#
_symmetry.space_group_name_H-M   'P 1'
#
loop_
_entity.id
_entity.type
_entity.pdbx_description
1 polymer ?
#
loop_
_entity_poly.entity_id
_entity_poly.type
_entity_poly.pdbx_seq_one_letter_code
_entity_poly.pdbx_strand_id
1 'polypeptide(L)'
;MVQGPIQVNSEIGKLKTVLLKRPGKELENLVPDHLSGLLFDDIPYLKVAQEEHDKFAQTLRDEGIEVVYLEKLAAESITEPEVRENFINDILTESKKTILGHETEIKEFFSKLSDQELVNKIMAGVRKEEIQLETTHLVEYMDDRYPFYLD
;
A
#
# COMPACT_ATOMS: atom_id res chain seq x y z
N MET A 1 -6.50 29.95 -20.36
CA MET A 1 -6.80 28.81 -19.46
C MET A 1 -5.48 28.10 -19.21
N VAL A 2 -5.06 27.97 -17.96
CA VAL A 2 -3.85 27.21 -17.62
C VAL A 2 -4.21 25.73 -17.74
N GLN A 3 -3.46 25.00 -18.54
CA GLN A 3 -3.67 23.57 -18.71
C GLN A 3 -3.24 22.86 -17.41
N GLY A 4 -4.15 22.14 -16.77
CA GLY A 4 -3.87 21.41 -15.53
C GLY A 4 -2.92 20.22 -15.76
N PRO A 5 -2.32 19.65 -14.71
CA PRO A 5 -1.33 18.58 -14.83
C PRO A 5 -1.92 17.29 -15.44
N ILE A 6 -3.21 17.01 -15.23
CA ILE A 6 -3.89 15.85 -15.79
C ILE A 6 -4.57 16.24 -17.11
N GLN A 7 -4.23 15.53 -18.18
CA GLN A 7 -4.75 15.76 -19.54
C GLN A 7 -5.00 14.42 -20.26
N VAL A 8 -6.15 13.79 -20.00
CA VAL A 8 -6.57 12.54 -20.64
C VAL A 8 -7.74 12.84 -21.57
N ASN A 9 -7.47 12.92 -22.87
CA ASN A 9 -8.45 13.37 -23.88
C ASN A 9 -8.90 12.26 -24.85
N SER A 10 -8.31 11.06 -24.75
CA SER A 10 -8.59 9.90 -25.60
C SER A 10 -7.93 8.65 -25.02
N GLU A 11 -8.52 7.48 -25.27
CA GLU A 11 -7.95 6.16 -24.95
C GLU A 11 -6.93 5.66 -26.00
N ILE A 12 -6.86 6.31 -27.17
CA ILE A 12 -5.99 5.89 -28.29
C ILE A 12 -4.97 6.96 -28.70
N GLY A 13 -4.99 8.12 -28.04
CA GLY A 13 -4.02 9.18 -28.27
C GLY A 13 -2.61 8.74 -27.88
N LYS A 14 -1.58 9.43 -28.39
CA LYS A 14 -0.20 9.16 -27.99
C LYS A 14 -0.05 9.39 -26.47
N LEU A 15 0.20 8.31 -25.73
CA LEU A 15 0.43 8.35 -24.30
C LEU A 15 1.71 9.14 -23.99
N LYS A 16 1.67 9.98 -22.95
CA LYS A 16 2.79 10.84 -22.54
C LYS A 16 3.30 10.50 -21.14
N THR A 17 2.37 10.31 -20.20
CA THR A 17 2.67 9.96 -18.81
C THR A 17 1.69 8.89 -18.36
N VAL A 18 2.16 7.93 -17.57
CA VAL A 18 1.36 6.82 -17.03
C VAL A 18 1.71 6.58 -15.57
N LEU A 19 0.68 6.33 -14.76
CA LEU A 19 0.80 5.94 -13.36
C LEU A 19 0.75 4.42 -13.24
N LEU A 20 1.79 3.83 -12.65
CA LEU A 20 1.85 2.40 -12.33
C LEU A 20 1.97 2.19 -10.82
N LYS A 21 1.66 0.98 -10.34
CA LYS A 21 1.96 0.52 -8.99
C LYS A 21 2.82 -0.72 -9.10
N ARG A 22 4.08 -0.64 -8.66
CA ARG A 22 4.97 -1.81 -8.68
C ARG A 22 4.50 -2.80 -7.61
N PRO A 23 4.36 -4.11 -7.92
CA PRO A 23 4.02 -5.11 -6.92
C PRO A 23 5.04 -5.15 -5.78
N GLY A 24 4.56 -5.09 -4.55
CA GLY A 24 5.35 -5.11 -3.33
C GLY A 24 4.99 -6.27 -2.39
N LYS A 25 5.32 -6.11 -1.11
CA LYS A 25 5.11 -7.13 -0.08
C LYS A 25 3.64 -7.46 0.18
N GLU A 26 2.71 -6.66 -0.32
CA GLU A 26 1.28 -7.00 -0.33
C GLU A 26 1.02 -8.39 -0.94
N LEU A 27 1.79 -8.79 -1.97
CA LEU A 27 1.63 -10.10 -2.58
C LEU A 27 2.14 -11.25 -1.71
N GLU A 28 3.09 -10.98 -0.80
CA GLU A 28 3.58 -11.97 0.18
C GLU A 28 2.58 -12.14 1.34
N ASN A 29 1.64 -11.21 1.48
CA ASN A 29 0.59 -11.24 2.50
C ASN A 29 -0.69 -11.93 2.02
N LEU A 30 -0.75 -12.36 0.76
CA LEU A 30 -1.81 -13.22 0.24
C LEU A 30 -1.72 -14.62 0.87
N VAL A 31 -2.65 -14.94 1.77
CA VAL A 31 -2.76 -16.27 2.38
C VAL A 31 -3.93 -17.06 1.76
N PRO A 32 -3.78 -18.38 1.55
CA PRO A 32 -4.79 -19.20 0.85
C PRO A 32 -6.21 -19.06 1.40
N ASP A 33 -6.34 -19.03 2.73
CA ASP A 33 -7.63 -18.98 3.43
C ASP A 33 -8.37 -17.64 3.26
N HIS A 34 -7.69 -16.61 2.72
CA HIS A 34 -8.23 -15.26 2.55
C HIS A 34 -8.20 -14.76 1.09
N LEU A 35 -7.70 -15.56 0.13
CA LEU A 35 -7.60 -15.21 -1.29
C LEU A 35 -8.94 -14.79 -1.93
N SER A 36 -10.03 -15.49 -1.62
CA SER A 36 -11.34 -15.23 -2.25
C SER A 36 -11.89 -13.84 -1.93
N GLY A 37 -11.45 -13.22 -0.84
CA GLY A 37 -11.80 -11.85 -0.47
C GLY A 37 -10.97 -10.78 -1.20
N LEU A 38 -9.82 -11.16 -1.77
CA LEU A 38 -8.80 -10.24 -2.29
C LEU A 38 -8.78 -10.16 -3.83
N LEU A 39 -9.76 -10.79 -4.51
CA LEU A 39 -9.93 -10.78 -5.96
C LEU A 39 -8.71 -11.34 -6.74
N PHE A 40 -7.93 -12.24 -6.11
CA PHE A 40 -6.84 -12.97 -6.76
C PHE A 40 -7.26 -14.40 -7.11
N ASP A 41 -6.95 -14.81 -8.34
CA ASP A 41 -7.19 -16.18 -8.82
C ASP A 41 -6.13 -17.19 -8.30
N ASP A 42 -4.91 -16.71 -8.03
CA ASP A 42 -3.79 -17.50 -7.48
C ASP A 42 -2.79 -16.60 -6.74
N ILE A 43 -1.87 -17.18 -5.97
CA ILE A 43 -0.80 -16.44 -5.27
C ILE A 43 0.38 -16.21 -6.25
N PRO A 44 0.62 -14.97 -6.69
CA PRO A 44 1.72 -14.66 -7.59
C PRO A 44 3.08 -14.79 -6.88
N TYR A 45 4.09 -15.26 -7.61
CA TYR A 45 5.47 -15.20 -7.11
C TYR A 45 6.02 -13.77 -7.27
N LEU A 46 6.09 -13.03 -6.15
CA LEU A 46 6.43 -11.60 -6.11
C LEU A 46 7.65 -11.24 -6.96
N LYS A 47 8.73 -12.03 -6.86
CA LYS A 47 9.97 -11.75 -7.62
C LYS A 47 9.72 -11.74 -9.12
N VAL A 48 9.01 -12.74 -9.65
CA VAL A 48 8.70 -12.81 -11.08
C VAL A 48 7.71 -11.72 -11.48
N ALA A 49 6.68 -11.46 -10.67
CA ALA A 49 5.74 -10.37 -10.91
C ALA A 49 6.44 -8.99 -10.99
N GLN A 50 7.44 -8.77 -10.15
CA GLN A 50 8.28 -7.57 -10.21
C GLN A 50 9.12 -7.52 -11.49
N GLU A 51 9.77 -8.62 -11.88
CA GLU A 51 10.55 -8.69 -13.13
C GLU A 51 9.67 -8.44 -14.36
N GLU A 52 8.45 -8.96 -14.39
CA GLU A 52 7.47 -8.72 -15.47
C GLU A 52 7.00 -7.27 -15.48
N HIS A 53 6.63 -6.71 -14.33
CA HIS A 53 6.22 -5.32 -14.20
C HIS A 53 7.34 -4.36 -14.60
N ASP A 54 8.59 -4.65 -14.22
CA ASP A 54 9.74 -3.82 -14.57
C ASP A 54 10.01 -3.82 -16.09
N LYS A 55 9.85 -4.98 -16.76
CA LYS A 55 9.90 -5.08 -18.23
C LYS A 55 8.77 -4.31 -18.91
N PHE A 56 7.56 -4.39 -18.36
CA PHE A 56 6.41 -3.62 -18.86
C PHE A 56 6.67 -2.11 -18.76
N ALA A 57 7.11 -1.64 -17.59
CA ALA A 57 7.47 -0.24 -17.37
C ALA A 57 8.61 0.20 -18.30
N GLN A 58 9.60 -0.66 -18.55
CA GLN A 58 10.69 -0.35 -19.48
C GLN A 58 10.20 -0.21 -20.92
N THR A 59 9.30 -1.09 -21.36
CA THR A 59 8.70 -1.01 -22.71
C THR A 59 8.00 0.34 -22.94
N LEU A 60 7.31 0.86 -21.92
CA LEU A 60 6.68 2.19 -21.99
C LEU A 60 7.73 3.31 -22.07
N ARG A 61 8.80 3.22 -21.25
CA ARG A 61 9.89 4.21 -21.28
C ARG A 61 10.63 4.23 -22.62
N ASP A 62 10.82 3.06 -23.23
CA ASP A 62 11.47 2.94 -24.54
C ASP A 62 10.66 3.66 -25.65
N GLU A 63 9.34 3.75 -25.50
CA GLU A 63 8.44 4.55 -26.35
C GLU A 63 8.41 6.05 -26.00
N GLY A 64 9.24 6.48 -25.05
CA GLY A 64 9.35 7.87 -24.58
C GLY A 64 8.21 8.30 -23.63
N ILE A 65 7.53 7.35 -23.01
CA ILE A 65 6.47 7.61 -22.02
C ILE A 65 7.08 7.80 -20.64
N GLU A 66 6.67 8.84 -19.94
CA GLU A 66 7.02 9.06 -18.54
C GLU A 66 6.24 8.07 -17.65
N VAL A 67 6.96 7.24 -16.90
CA VAL A 67 6.36 6.28 -15.96
C VAL A 67 6.54 6.81 -14.54
N VAL A 68 5.43 7.16 -13.88
CA VAL A 68 5.37 7.56 -12.47
C VAL A 68 4.77 6.44 -11.63
N TYR A 69 5.08 6.42 -10.33
CA TYR A 69 4.70 5.34 -9.42
C TYR A 69 3.81 5.84 -8.30
N LEU A 70 2.72 5.10 -8.02
CA LEU A 70 1.74 5.44 -6.98
C LEU A 70 2.40 5.55 -5.61
N GLU A 71 3.23 4.57 -5.25
CA GLU A 71 3.93 4.53 -3.96
C GLU A 71 4.92 5.68 -3.78
N LYS A 72 5.44 6.25 -4.87
CA LYS A 72 6.35 7.40 -4.83
C LYS A 72 5.56 8.70 -4.70
N LEU A 73 4.55 8.89 -5.55
CA LEU A 73 3.70 10.09 -5.52
C LEU A 73 2.96 10.21 -4.19
N ALA A 74 2.50 9.10 -3.61
CA ALA A 74 1.87 9.10 -2.29
C ALA A 74 2.86 9.53 -1.20
N ALA A 75 4.11 9.03 -1.23
CA ALA A 75 5.14 9.43 -0.27
C ALA A 75 5.51 10.91 -0.43
N GLU A 76 5.63 11.39 -1.66
CA GLU A 76 5.87 12.81 -1.98
C GLU A 76 4.72 13.73 -1.54
N SER A 77 3.51 13.18 -1.35
CA SER A 77 2.32 13.95 -0.95
C SER A 77 2.17 14.13 0.56
N ILE A 78 2.92 13.38 1.37
CA ILE A 78 2.78 13.35 2.84
C ILE A 78 4.00 13.92 3.58
N THR A 79 4.83 14.73 2.91
CA THR A 79 6.07 15.27 3.51
C THR A 79 5.81 16.29 4.62
N GLU A 80 4.65 16.95 4.60
CA GLU A 80 4.24 17.90 5.64
C GLU A 80 3.77 17.14 6.89
N PRO A 81 4.30 17.42 8.09
CA PRO A 81 3.99 16.65 9.30
C PRO A 81 2.49 16.52 9.62
N GLU A 82 1.73 17.60 9.42
CA GLU A 82 0.27 17.60 9.63
C GLU A 82 -0.46 16.69 8.63
N VAL A 83 -0.05 16.73 7.35
CA VAL A 83 -0.62 15.88 6.30
C VAL A 83 -0.29 14.42 6.57
N ARG A 84 0.95 14.13 6.98
CA ARG A 84 1.40 12.80 7.36
C ARG A 84 0.59 12.23 8.53
N GLU A 85 0.37 13.04 9.56
CA GLU A 85 -0.42 12.62 10.72
C GLU A 85 -1.88 12.36 10.35
N ASN A 86 -2.50 13.24 9.55
CA ASN A 86 -3.86 13.06 9.07
C ASN A 86 -3.99 11.78 8.23
N PHE A 87 -3.03 11.54 7.32
CA PHE A 87 -2.99 10.31 6.53
C PHE A 87 -2.94 9.05 7.40
N ILE A 88 -2.10 9.03 8.44
CA ILE A 88 -2.06 7.91 9.40
C ILE A 88 -3.41 7.74 10.11
N ASN A 89 -4.01 8.82 10.59
CA ASN A 89 -5.29 8.76 11.30
C ASN A 89 -6.44 8.25 10.39
N ASP A 90 -6.43 8.63 9.11
CA ASP A 90 -7.39 8.16 8.11
C ASP A 90 -7.25 6.66 7.89
N ILE A 91 -6.02 6.16 7.69
CA ILE A 91 -5.73 4.73 7.53
C ILE A 91 -6.18 3.92 8.76
N LEU A 92 -5.89 4.39 9.97
CA LEU A 92 -6.36 3.75 11.20
C LEU A 92 -7.89 3.76 11.29
N THR A 93 -8.55 4.82 10.79
CA THR A 93 -10.00 4.92 10.77
C THR A 93 -10.65 3.94 9.82
N GLU A 94 -10.08 3.76 8.63
CA GLU A 94 -10.53 2.79 7.64
C GLU A 94 -10.32 1.35 8.11
N SER A 95 -9.28 1.12 8.93
CA SER A 95 -8.88 -0.20 9.46
C SER A 95 -9.48 -0.53 10.85
N LYS A 96 -10.46 0.24 11.34
CA LYS A 96 -11.01 0.09 12.71
C LYS A 96 -11.52 -1.31 13.07
N LYS A 97 -11.94 -2.10 12.08
CA LYS A 97 -12.51 -3.44 12.30
C LYS A 97 -11.47 -4.47 12.72
N THR A 98 -10.23 -4.31 12.29
CA THR A 98 -9.12 -5.26 12.49
C THR A 98 -8.17 -4.80 13.59
N ILE A 99 -8.05 -3.49 13.82
CA ILE A 99 -7.13 -2.91 14.80
C ILE A 99 -7.65 -3.02 16.26
N LEU A 100 -8.96 -3.01 16.49
CA LEU A 100 -9.65 -3.22 17.79
C LEU A 100 -8.82 -2.99 19.07
N GLY A 101 -8.43 -1.75 19.35
CA GLY A 101 -7.73 -1.37 20.59
C GLY A 101 -6.22 -1.18 20.44
N HIS A 102 -5.63 -1.58 19.31
CA HIS A 102 -4.20 -1.48 19.02
C HIS A 102 -3.83 -0.20 18.22
N GLU A 103 -4.71 0.81 18.20
CA GLU A 103 -4.52 2.01 17.39
C GLU A 103 -3.27 2.79 17.79
N THR A 104 -2.92 2.77 19.08
CA THR A 104 -1.81 3.55 19.63
C THR A 104 -0.47 2.91 19.24
N GLU A 105 -0.37 1.58 19.37
CA GLU A 105 0.80 0.78 19.02
C GLU A 105 1.08 0.86 17.53
N ILE A 106 0.04 0.78 16.68
CA ILE A 106 0.19 0.90 15.22
C ILE A 106 0.55 2.34 14.83
N LYS A 107 -0.06 3.35 15.45
CA LYS A 107 0.31 4.76 15.21
C LYS A 107 1.77 5.02 15.58
N GLU A 108 2.24 4.49 16.71
CA GLU A 108 3.63 4.60 17.12
C GLU A 108 4.56 3.87 16.15
N PHE A 109 4.20 2.66 15.72
CA PHE A 109 4.95 1.92 14.71
C PHE A 109 5.09 2.72 13.40
N PHE A 110 3.99 3.27 12.88
CA PHE A 110 4.00 4.11 11.68
C PHE A 110 4.78 5.42 11.85
N SER A 111 4.81 5.99 13.05
CA SER A 111 5.56 7.23 13.32
C SER A 111 7.08 7.07 13.13
N LYS A 112 7.62 5.84 13.27
CA LYS A 112 9.04 5.53 13.16
C LYS A 112 9.53 5.33 11.73
N LEU A 113 8.61 5.19 10.76
CA LEU A 113 8.91 4.92 9.35
C LEU A 113 9.14 6.22 8.57
N SER A 114 10.08 6.21 7.61
CA SER A 114 10.13 7.27 6.59
C SER A 114 8.86 7.28 5.74
N ASP A 115 8.59 8.37 5.01
CA ASP A 115 7.35 8.50 4.22
C ASP A 115 7.20 7.39 3.17
N GLN A 116 8.30 7.03 2.51
CA GLN A 116 8.30 5.94 1.53
C GLN A 116 8.07 4.57 2.19
N GLU A 117 8.69 4.33 3.34
CA GLU A 117 8.49 3.09 4.11
C GLU A 117 7.07 3.00 4.65
N LEU A 118 6.49 4.11 5.13
CA LEU A 118 5.13 4.19 5.63
C LEU A 118 4.13 3.82 4.53
N VAL A 119 4.22 4.45 3.35
CA VAL A 119 3.33 4.16 2.23
C VAL A 119 3.45 2.70 1.79
N ASN A 120 4.69 2.20 1.63
CA ASN A 120 4.89 0.80 1.27
C ASN A 120 4.37 -0.15 2.34
N LYS A 121 4.48 0.21 3.62
CA LYS A 121 4.04 -0.62 4.73
C LYS A 121 2.52 -0.67 4.84
N ILE A 122 1.85 0.47 4.65
CA ILE A 122 0.38 0.53 4.58
C ILE A 122 -0.12 -0.31 3.40
N MET A 123 0.47 -0.15 2.21
CA MET A 123 0.09 -0.94 1.04
C MET A 123 0.32 -2.44 1.24
N ALA A 124 1.40 -2.81 1.93
CA ALA A 124 1.68 -4.20 2.25
C ALA A 124 0.74 -4.78 3.30
N GLY A 125 0.18 -3.94 4.18
CA GLY A 125 -0.49 -4.38 5.39
C GLY A 125 0.47 -4.63 6.57
N VAL A 126 -0.11 -4.87 7.74
CA VAL A 126 0.59 -5.07 9.01
C VAL A 126 0.16 -6.39 9.61
N ARG A 127 1.10 -7.34 9.73
CA ARG A 127 0.86 -8.60 10.44
C ARG A 127 0.91 -8.35 11.94
N LYS A 128 0.14 -9.12 12.70
CA LYS A 128 0.13 -9.02 14.16
C LYS A 128 1.50 -9.25 14.78
N GLU A 129 2.26 -10.18 14.21
CA GLU A 129 3.62 -10.55 14.66
C GLU A 129 4.64 -9.40 14.53
N GLU A 130 4.36 -8.38 13.71
CA GLU A 130 5.26 -7.24 13.51
C GLU A 130 5.13 -6.18 14.60
N ILE A 131 4.05 -6.20 15.37
CA ILE A 131 3.79 -5.25 16.45
C ILE A 131 4.05 -5.93 17.78
N GLN A 132 5.01 -5.40 18.54
CA GLN A 132 5.22 -5.82 19.92
C GLN A 132 4.17 -5.17 20.80
N LEU A 133 3.31 -5.98 21.40
CA LEU A 133 2.27 -5.52 22.30
C LEU A 133 2.85 -5.36 23.71
N GLU A 134 2.80 -4.14 24.24
CA GLU A 134 3.04 -3.93 25.68
C GLU A 134 1.83 -4.35 26.53
N THR A 135 0.63 -4.34 25.94
CA THR A 135 -0.63 -4.68 26.61
C THR A 135 -1.43 -5.70 25.79
N THR A 136 -1.95 -6.75 26.43
CA THR A 136 -2.82 -7.73 25.77
C THR A 136 -4.28 -7.28 25.85
N HIS A 137 -4.88 -6.95 24.72
CA HIS A 137 -6.30 -6.60 24.64
C HIS A 137 -7.17 -7.86 24.72
N LEU A 138 -8.40 -7.72 25.22
CA LEU A 138 -9.35 -8.85 25.34
C LEU A 138 -9.64 -9.54 23.99
N VAL A 139 -9.55 -8.78 22.89
CA VAL A 139 -9.75 -9.28 21.52
C VAL A 139 -8.75 -10.38 21.16
N GLU A 140 -7.52 -10.32 21.68
CA GLU A 140 -6.47 -11.33 21.44
C GLU A 140 -6.78 -12.69 22.09
N TYR A 141 -7.71 -12.72 23.07
CA TYR A 141 -8.18 -13.97 23.69
C TYR A 141 -9.42 -14.56 23.02
N MET A 142 -10.07 -13.78 22.15
CA MET A 142 -11.13 -14.29 21.27
C MET A 142 -10.45 -14.95 20.07
N ASP A 143 -10.94 -16.10 19.59
CA ASP A 143 -10.33 -16.89 18.51
C ASP A 143 -10.12 -16.06 17.23
N ASP A 144 -9.01 -15.33 17.18
CA ASP A 144 -8.70 -14.37 16.13
C ASP A 144 -7.69 -14.99 15.18
N ARG A 145 -8.21 -15.93 14.39
CA ARG A 145 -7.48 -16.61 13.31
C ARG A 145 -7.03 -15.63 12.22
N TYR A 146 -7.39 -14.35 12.30
CA TYR A 146 -6.96 -13.33 11.36
C TYR A 146 -5.56 -12.79 11.72
N PRO A 147 -4.55 -12.97 10.86
CA PRO A 147 -3.15 -12.67 11.22
C PRO A 147 -2.74 -11.20 10.97
N PHE A 148 -3.68 -10.33 10.55
CA PHE A 148 -3.39 -8.96 10.15
C PHE A 148 -4.14 -7.92 11.00
N TYR A 149 -3.45 -6.83 11.32
CA TYR A 149 -4.07 -5.59 11.78
C TYR A 149 -4.50 -4.71 10.60
N LEU A 150 -3.77 -4.75 9.48
CA LEU A 150 -4.10 -4.09 8.22
C LEU A 150 -3.87 -5.06 7.06
N ASP A 151 -4.83 -5.13 6.15
CA ASP A 151 -4.90 -6.05 5.00
C ASP A 151 -5.39 -5.38 3.71
#